data_AF-A0A7U9RKJ4-F1
#
_entry.id   AF-A0A7U9RKJ4-F1
#
_cell.length_a   1.000
_cell.length_b   1.000
_cell.length_c   1.000
_cell.angle_alpha   90.00
_cell.angle_beta   90.00
_cell.angle_gamma   90.00
#
_symmetry.space_group_name_H-M   'P 1'
#
loop_
_entity.id
_entity.type
_entity.pdbx_description
1 polymer ?
#
loop_
_entity_poly.entity_id
_entity_poly.type
_entity_poly.pdbx_seq_one_letter_code
_entity_poly.pdbx_strand_id
1 'polypeptide(L)'
;MDIIVNHSWVPDVLIFQYVFSDMYKHSNIVEITKFIDKLSFFLNSCVEKPIYILCNDINLSTSYGGGREFFDILESRISSPKIVRRMHFDNVNKDRHYDYGDEYSSNALVFDEISYEIKRAYNPFDSCASAQILIKKDRKK
;
A
#
# COMPACT_ATOMS: atom_id res chain seq x y z
N MET A 1 -1.47 25.98 -1.24
CA MET A 1 -2.13 25.43 -0.05
C MET A 1 -2.74 24.10 -0.49
N ASP A 2 -2.35 22.98 0.14
CA ASP A 2 -2.74 21.66 -0.34
C ASP A 2 -4.23 21.40 -0.01
N ILE A 3 -5.01 20.87 -0.95
CA ILE A 3 -6.48 20.75 -0.82
C ILE A 3 -6.86 19.84 0.37
N ILE A 4 -6.08 18.79 0.63
CA ILE A 4 -6.35 17.81 1.71
C ILE A 4 -6.27 18.43 3.11
N VAL A 5 -5.41 19.43 3.35
CA VAL A 5 -5.28 20.05 4.69
C VAL A 5 -6.36 21.09 4.97
N ASN A 6 -7.09 21.54 3.94
CA ASN A 6 -8.11 22.58 4.06
C ASN A 6 -9.51 22.05 4.40
N HIS A 7 -9.70 20.72 4.43
CA HIS A 7 -10.98 20.09 4.71
C HIS A 7 -10.97 19.32 6.01
N SER A 8 -12.06 19.44 6.80
CA SER A 8 -12.33 18.68 8.03
C SER A 8 -12.70 17.22 7.72
N TRP A 9 -11.90 16.55 6.91
CA TRP A 9 -12.12 15.15 6.53
C TRP A 9 -11.12 14.27 7.25
N VAL A 10 -11.60 13.16 7.81
CA VAL A 10 -10.76 12.13 8.42
C VAL A 10 -11.11 10.78 7.77
N PRO A 11 -10.17 10.14 7.04
CA PRO A 11 -10.43 8.85 6.41
C PRO A 11 -10.68 7.76 7.44
N ASP A 12 -11.58 6.84 7.13
CA ASP A 12 -11.64 5.52 7.79
C ASP A 12 -10.61 4.57 7.18
N VAL A 13 -10.54 4.57 5.85
CA VAL A 13 -9.64 3.72 5.05
C VAL A 13 -9.00 4.55 3.95
N LEU A 14 -7.69 4.37 3.75
CA LEU A 14 -6.92 4.91 2.65
C LEU A 14 -6.24 3.76 1.89
N ILE A 15 -6.46 3.68 0.58
CA ILE A 15 -5.92 2.61 -0.27
C ILE A 15 -4.98 3.21 -1.31
N PHE A 16 -3.74 2.77 -1.30
CA PHE A 16 -2.74 3.03 -2.32
C PHE A 16 -2.59 1.81 -3.21
N GLN A 17 -3.22 1.82 -4.38
CA GLN A 17 -3.18 0.72 -5.33
C GLN A 17 -2.28 1.07 -6.51
N TYR A 18 -1.09 0.46 -6.59
CA TYR A 18 -0.04 0.72 -7.58
C TYR A 18 0.44 2.18 -7.64
N VAL A 19 0.37 2.90 -6.52
CA VAL A 19 0.71 4.33 -6.48
C VAL A 19 2.21 4.56 -6.40
N PHE A 20 2.95 3.82 -5.57
CA PHE A 20 4.34 4.16 -5.28
C PHE A 20 5.28 3.79 -6.44
N SER A 21 5.05 2.68 -7.12
CA SER A 21 5.80 2.33 -8.33
C SER A 21 5.50 3.30 -9.47
N ASP A 22 4.27 3.77 -9.60
CA ASP A 22 3.91 4.78 -10.60
C ASP A 22 4.54 6.15 -10.29
N MET A 23 4.46 6.59 -9.03
CA MET A 23 5.14 7.81 -8.60
C MET A 23 6.65 7.73 -8.84
N TYR A 24 7.28 6.58 -8.57
CA TYR A 24 8.72 6.41 -8.79
C TYR A 24 9.14 6.47 -10.26
N LYS A 25 8.24 6.08 -11.19
CA LYS A 25 8.49 6.23 -12.63
C LYS A 25 8.43 7.69 -13.10
N HIS A 26 7.67 8.53 -12.41
CA HIS A 26 7.34 9.89 -12.87
C HIS A 26 7.85 11.00 -11.95
N SER A 27 8.50 10.67 -10.85
CA SER A 27 8.97 11.63 -9.84
C SER A 27 10.22 11.10 -9.16
N ASN A 28 11.01 12.00 -8.56
CA ASN A 28 12.22 11.59 -7.85
C ASN A 28 11.93 11.23 -6.38
N ILE A 29 12.88 10.54 -5.74
CA ILE A 29 12.77 10.08 -4.35
C ILE A 29 12.47 11.23 -3.38
N VAL A 30 13.03 12.42 -3.62
CA VAL A 30 12.83 13.60 -2.75
C VAL A 30 11.38 14.07 -2.81
N GLU A 31 10.76 14.09 -3.99
CA GLU A 31 9.35 14.47 -4.18
C GLU A 31 8.40 13.47 -3.53
N ILE A 32 8.66 12.17 -3.72
CA ILE A 32 7.85 11.10 -3.13
C ILE A 32 7.95 11.13 -1.61
N THR A 33 9.17 11.32 -1.07
CA THR A 33 9.38 11.46 0.37
C THR A 33 8.66 12.68 0.93
N LYS A 34 8.71 13.82 0.24
CA LYS A 34 7.94 15.03 0.64
C LYS A 34 6.44 14.76 0.64
N PHE A 35 5.92 14.02 -0.34
CA PHE A 35 4.52 13.60 -0.35
C PHE A 35 4.19 12.73 0.87
N ILE A 36 5.01 11.71 1.15
CA ILE A 36 4.83 10.82 2.31
C ILE A 36 4.88 11.61 3.62
N ASP A 37 5.82 12.54 3.77
CA ASP A 37 5.96 13.37 4.97
C ASP A 37 4.71 14.23 5.20
N LYS A 38 4.20 14.88 4.13
CA LYS A 38 2.96 15.67 4.19
C LYS A 38 1.75 14.82 4.55
N LEU A 39 1.59 13.67 3.89
CA LEU A 39 0.49 12.75 4.14
C LEU A 39 0.55 12.25 5.59
N SER A 40 1.72 11.83 6.05
CA SER A 40 1.91 11.30 7.40
C SER A 40 1.68 12.37 8.46
N PHE A 41 2.11 13.61 8.21
CA PHE A 41 1.79 14.75 9.07
C PHE A 41 0.28 14.92 9.24
N PHE A 42 -0.47 14.91 8.13
CA PHE A 42 -1.93 14.97 8.15
C PHE A 42 -2.54 13.79 8.92
N LEU A 43 -2.19 12.55 8.57
CA LEU A 43 -2.73 11.34 9.22
C LEU A 43 -2.41 11.28 10.72
N ASN A 44 -1.24 11.77 11.14
CA ASN A 44 -0.85 11.84 12.55
C ASN A 44 -1.64 12.91 13.33
N SER A 45 -2.14 13.94 12.64
CA SER A 45 -2.99 14.97 13.26
C SER A 45 -4.42 14.49 13.50
N CYS A 46 -4.89 13.50 12.75
CA CYS A 46 -6.18 12.85 12.98
C CYS A 46 -6.15 11.93 14.21
N VAL A 47 -6.78 12.34 15.30
CA VAL A 47 -6.77 11.63 16.60
C VAL A 47 -8.14 11.08 17.00
N GLU A 48 -9.19 11.41 16.26
CA GLU A 48 -10.58 11.15 16.61
C GLU A 48 -10.94 9.66 16.51
N LYS A 49 -10.38 8.97 15.52
CA LYS A 49 -10.66 7.57 15.22
C LYS A 49 -9.43 6.84 14.67
N PRO A 50 -9.40 5.50 14.75
CA PRO A 50 -8.41 4.71 14.03
C PRO A 50 -8.51 4.92 12.52
N ILE A 51 -7.38 4.84 11.83
CA ILE A 51 -7.29 4.95 10.37
C ILE A 51 -6.59 3.71 9.83
N TYR A 52 -7.17 3.11 8.81
CA TYR A 52 -6.58 1.98 8.09
C TYR A 52 -5.93 2.48 6.81
N ILE A 53 -4.67 2.09 6.59
CA ILE A 53 -3.90 2.45 5.40
C ILE A 53 -3.45 1.14 4.77
N LEU A 54 -3.90 0.88 3.55
CA LEU A 54 -3.51 -0.28 2.77
C LEU A 54 -2.67 0.20 1.59
N CYS A 55 -1.44 -0.25 1.48
CA CYS A 55 -0.65 -0.07 0.27
C CYS A 55 -0.52 -1.43 -0.40
N ASN A 56 -0.81 -1.48 -1.70
CA ASN A 56 -0.58 -2.61 -2.58
C ASN A 56 0.16 -2.12 -3.81
N ASP A 57 1.29 -2.75 -4.12
CA ASP A 57 2.06 -2.44 -5.32
C ASP A 57 2.80 -3.70 -5.79
N ILE A 58 3.51 -3.60 -6.91
CA ILE A 58 4.43 -4.66 -7.32
C ILE A 58 5.47 -4.91 -6.22
N ASN A 59 5.75 -6.17 -5.90
CA ASN A 59 6.77 -6.55 -4.94
C ASN A 59 8.18 -6.44 -5.55
N LEU A 60 8.58 -5.20 -5.86
CA LEU A 60 9.83 -4.89 -6.52
C LEU A 60 10.49 -3.70 -5.85
N SER A 61 11.81 -3.81 -5.65
CA SER A 61 12.63 -2.72 -5.11
C SER A 61 12.73 -1.57 -6.10
N THR A 62 12.87 -0.36 -5.58
CA THR A 62 13.26 0.86 -6.30
C THR A 62 14.53 0.68 -7.15
N SER A 63 15.48 -0.15 -6.72
CA SER A 63 16.68 -0.48 -7.53
C SER A 63 16.35 -1.17 -8.86
N TYR A 64 15.15 -1.72 -8.99
CA TYR A 64 14.64 -2.36 -10.20
C TYR A 64 13.41 -1.62 -10.78
N GLY A 65 13.19 -0.36 -10.41
CA GLY A 65 12.06 0.45 -10.89
C GLY A 65 10.72 0.14 -10.20
N GLY A 66 10.74 -0.58 -9.07
CA GLY A 66 9.59 -0.77 -8.21
C GLY A 66 9.40 0.38 -7.21
N GLY A 67 8.52 0.18 -6.23
CA GLY A 67 8.18 1.20 -5.22
C GLY A 67 8.07 0.68 -3.80
N ARG A 68 8.49 -0.56 -3.54
CA ARG A 68 8.22 -1.22 -2.26
C ARG A 68 8.83 -0.51 -1.06
N GLU A 69 10.03 0.07 -1.17
CA GLU A 69 10.68 0.75 -0.04
C GLU A 69 9.87 1.97 0.47
N PHE A 70 9.01 2.55 -0.36
CA PHE A 70 8.12 3.64 0.06
C PHE A 70 7.05 3.18 1.05
N PHE A 71 6.75 1.89 1.12
CA PHE A 71 5.86 1.31 2.14
C PHE A 71 6.46 1.50 3.53
N ASP A 72 7.73 1.12 3.66
CA ASP A 72 8.47 1.17 4.93
C ASP A 72 8.75 2.63 5.32
N ILE A 73 8.99 3.51 4.34
CA ILE A 73 9.10 4.96 4.58
C ILE A 73 7.78 5.49 5.13
N LEU A 74 6.64 5.21 4.48
CA LEU A 74 5.32 5.63 4.98
C LEU A 74 5.06 5.13 6.39
N GLU A 75 5.25 3.83 6.63
CA GLU A 75 5.08 3.26 7.96
C GLU A 75 5.94 3.95 9.01
N SER A 76 7.22 4.22 8.72
CA SER A 76 8.13 4.88 9.66
C SER A 76 7.65 6.28 10.06
N ARG A 77 6.89 6.95 9.19
CA ARG A 77 6.34 8.30 9.41
C ARG A 77 4.99 8.30 10.12
N ILE A 78 4.26 7.18 10.13
CA ILE A 78 3.05 7.04 10.93
C ILE A 78 3.41 6.83 12.40
N SER A 79 2.84 7.65 13.28
CA SER A 79 3.10 7.63 14.72
C SER A 79 2.48 6.43 15.43
N SER A 80 3.09 6.01 16.55
CA SER A 80 2.52 5.03 17.46
C SER A 80 1.45 5.65 18.37
N PRO A 81 0.45 4.89 18.86
CA PRO A 81 0.26 3.44 18.66
C PRO A 81 -0.24 3.08 17.25
N LYS A 82 0.33 2.02 16.67
CA LYS A 82 -0.08 1.45 15.37
C LYS A 82 0.11 -0.07 15.36
N ILE A 83 -0.70 -0.75 14.55
CA ILE A 83 -0.54 -2.18 14.22
C ILE A 83 -0.17 -2.27 12.75
N VAL A 84 0.81 -3.10 12.42
CA VAL A 84 1.31 -3.26 11.05
C VAL A 84 1.29 -4.73 10.67
N ARG A 85 0.83 -5.01 9.45
CA ARG A 85 0.93 -6.31 8.77
C ARG A 85 1.57 -6.10 7.42
N ARG A 86 2.62 -6.86 7.13
CA ARG A 86 3.27 -6.92 5.82
C ARG A 86 2.96 -8.28 5.24
N MET A 87 2.48 -8.30 4.01
CA MET A 87 2.08 -9.52 3.31
C MET A 87 2.60 -9.48 1.88
N HIS A 88 2.73 -10.64 1.26
CA HIS A 88 2.93 -10.76 -0.18
C HIS A 88 2.12 -11.91 -0.76
N PHE A 89 1.80 -11.84 -2.04
CA PHE A 89 1.05 -12.88 -2.74
C PHE A 89 1.97 -14.00 -3.25
N ASP A 90 1.41 -15.21 -3.40
CA ASP A 90 2.12 -16.36 -3.95
C ASP A 90 2.55 -16.04 -5.38
N ASN A 91 3.85 -15.99 -5.58
CA ASN A 91 4.46 -15.66 -6.84
C ASN A 91 4.99 -16.93 -7.51
N VAL A 92 4.57 -17.17 -8.76
CA VAL A 92 5.04 -18.29 -9.58
C VAL A 92 6.56 -18.31 -9.78
N ASN A 93 7.23 -17.16 -9.63
CA ASN A 93 8.68 -17.02 -9.72
C ASN A 93 9.38 -17.22 -8.35
N LYS A 94 9.15 -18.36 -7.71
CA LYS A 94 9.59 -18.65 -6.32
C LYS A 94 11.09 -18.49 -6.10
N ASP A 95 11.93 -18.77 -7.10
CA ASP A 95 13.40 -18.68 -6.94
C ASP A 95 13.94 -17.23 -6.92
N ARG A 96 13.14 -16.24 -7.34
CA ARG A 96 13.58 -14.85 -7.50
C ARG A 96 12.62 -13.83 -6.89
N HIS A 97 11.58 -14.30 -6.20
CA HIS A 97 10.68 -13.41 -5.48
C HIS A 97 11.32 -12.91 -4.19
N TYR A 98 10.73 -11.84 -3.65
CA TYR A 98 11.16 -11.24 -2.41
C TYR A 98 10.07 -11.43 -1.36
N ASP A 99 10.43 -11.93 -0.18
CA ASP A 99 9.46 -12.22 0.87
C ASP A 99 9.16 -10.94 1.66
N TYR A 100 8.12 -10.20 1.26
CA TYR A 100 7.70 -9.01 2.00
C TYR A 100 6.69 -9.40 3.08
N GLY A 101 7.19 -9.70 4.27
CA GLY A 101 6.37 -10.20 5.37
C GLY A 101 5.83 -11.60 5.11
N ASP A 102 4.61 -11.90 5.56
CA ASP A 102 4.03 -13.24 5.45
C ASP A 102 3.42 -13.47 4.07
N GLU A 103 3.52 -14.70 3.54
CA GLU A 103 2.86 -15.06 2.28
C GLU A 103 1.35 -15.28 2.50
N TYR A 104 0.51 -14.79 1.59
CA TYR A 104 -0.90 -15.15 1.55
C TYR A 104 -1.05 -16.63 1.22
N SER A 105 -1.93 -17.33 1.94
CA SER A 105 -2.19 -18.76 1.72
C SER A 105 -2.83 -19.07 0.36
N SER A 106 -3.40 -18.06 -0.31
CA SER A 106 -4.03 -18.22 -1.62
C SER A 106 -4.17 -16.87 -2.33
N ASN A 107 -4.05 -16.89 -3.67
CA ASN A 107 -4.42 -15.78 -4.56
C ASN A 107 -5.90 -15.83 -4.97
N ALA A 108 -6.67 -16.80 -4.45
CA ALA A 108 -8.08 -16.94 -4.77
C ALA A 108 -8.87 -15.68 -4.37
N LEU A 109 -9.80 -15.30 -5.23
CA LEU A 109 -10.72 -14.22 -4.93
C LEU A 109 -11.65 -14.61 -3.78
N VAL A 110 -11.88 -13.68 -2.87
CA VAL A 110 -12.83 -13.85 -1.77
C VAL A 110 -14.28 -13.90 -2.31
N PHE A 111 -14.54 -13.20 -3.41
CA PHE A 111 -15.84 -13.17 -4.09
C PHE A 111 -15.65 -13.57 -5.56
N ASP A 112 -16.35 -14.62 -6.00
CA ASP A 112 -16.21 -15.17 -7.36
C ASP A 112 -17.34 -14.73 -8.32
N GLU A 113 -18.02 -13.63 -8.00
CA GLU A 113 -19.14 -13.09 -8.78
C GLU A 113 -18.70 -12.27 -10.00
N ILE A 114 -17.42 -12.35 -10.40
CA ILE A 114 -16.92 -11.62 -11.56
C ILE A 114 -17.49 -12.25 -12.84
N SER A 115 -18.07 -11.41 -13.70
CA SER A 115 -18.68 -11.87 -14.96
C SER A 115 -17.66 -12.57 -15.86
N TYR A 116 -18.15 -13.49 -16.68
CA TYR A 116 -17.30 -14.23 -17.62
C TYR A 116 -16.56 -13.29 -18.58
N GLU A 117 -17.19 -12.20 -19.03
CA GLU A 117 -16.55 -11.24 -19.93
C GLU A 117 -15.33 -10.57 -19.27
N ILE A 118 -15.45 -10.18 -18.00
CA ILE A 118 -14.36 -9.56 -17.25
C ILE A 118 -13.26 -10.59 -17.00
N LYS A 119 -13.60 -11.81 -16.55
CA LYS A 119 -12.62 -12.89 -16.34
C LYS A 119 -11.83 -13.23 -17.61
N ARG A 120 -12.48 -13.18 -18.78
CA ARG A 120 -11.84 -13.44 -20.07
C ARG A 120 -10.95 -12.28 -20.52
N ALA A 121 -11.39 -11.04 -20.34
CA ALA A 121 -10.64 -9.85 -20.76
C ALA A 121 -9.47 -9.53 -19.82
N TYR A 122 -9.64 -9.82 -18.54
CA TYR A 122 -8.68 -9.63 -17.48
C TYR A 122 -8.51 -10.97 -16.77
N ASN A 123 -7.38 -11.64 -16.99
CA ASN A 123 -6.97 -12.80 -16.21
C ASN A 123 -5.88 -12.44 -15.19
N PRO A 124 -6.15 -11.59 -14.17
CA PRO A 124 -5.14 -11.18 -13.20
C PRO A 124 -4.93 -12.19 -12.08
N PHE A 125 -5.57 -13.38 -12.12
CA PHE A 125 -5.71 -14.25 -10.96
C PHE A 125 -4.72 -15.43 -10.91
N ASP A 126 -4.11 -15.80 -12.04
CA ASP A 126 -3.21 -16.96 -12.11
C ASP A 126 -1.86 -16.72 -11.42
N SER A 127 -1.43 -15.46 -11.30
CA SER A 127 -0.23 -15.09 -10.53
C SER A 127 -0.31 -13.64 -10.09
N CYS A 128 -0.17 -13.38 -8.78
CA CYS A 128 -0.03 -12.04 -8.25
C CYS A 128 1.35 -11.90 -7.59
N ALA A 129 2.16 -10.96 -8.05
CA ALA A 129 3.50 -10.70 -7.52
C ALA A 129 3.53 -9.42 -6.66
N SER A 130 2.40 -9.06 -6.06
CA SER A 130 2.28 -7.83 -5.27
C SER A 130 2.75 -8.01 -3.83
N ALA A 131 3.25 -6.91 -3.27
CA ALA A 131 3.48 -6.75 -1.85
C ALA A 131 2.38 -5.85 -1.28
N GLN A 132 2.03 -6.09 -0.02
CA GLN A 132 1.05 -5.32 0.71
C GLN A 132 1.55 -4.94 2.10
N ILE A 133 1.25 -3.72 2.53
CA ILE A 133 1.32 -3.32 3.92
C ILE A 133 -0.04 -2.79 4.37
N LEU A 134 -0.54 -3.32 5.48
CA LEU A 134 -1.70 -2.80 6.19
C LEU A 134 -1.23 -2.15 7.49
N ILE A 135 -1.47 -0.85 7.62
CA ILE A 135 -1.19 -0.07 8.81
C ILE A 135 -2.52 0.36 9.42
N LYS A 136 -2.81 -0.11 10.63
CA LYS A 136 -3.86 0.45 11.47
C LYS A 136 -3.23 1.47 12.41
N LYS A 137 -3.37 2.76 12.11
CA LYS A 137 -3.04 3.83 13.05
C LYS A 137 -4.13 3.87 14.11
N ASP A 138 -3.79 3.68 15.37
CA ASP A 138 -4.77 3.74 16.45
C ASP A 138 -4.95 5.19 16.95
N ARG A 139 -6.00 5.43 17.72
CA ARG A 139 -6.14 6.69 18.46
C ARG A 139 -5.12 6.72 19.60
N LYS A 140 -4.58 7.91 19.89
CA LYS A 140 -3.82 8.09 21.14
C LYS A 140 -4.79 7.86 22.31
N LYS A 141 -4.40 7.00 23.26
CA LYS A 141 -5.16 6.80 24.49
C LYS A 141 -5.14 8.05 25.35
#